data_AF-B4IQ16-F1
#
_entry.id   AF-B4IQ16-F1
#
_cell.length_a   1.000
_cell.length_b   1.000
_cell.length_c   1.000
_cell.angle_alpha   90.00
_cell.angle_beta   90.00
_cell.angle_gamma   90.00
#
_symmetry.space_group_name_H-M   'P 1'
#
loop_
_entity.id
_entity.type
_entity.pdbx_description
1 polymer ?
#
loop_
_entity_poly.entity_id
_entity_poly.type
_entity_poly.pdbx_seq_one_letter_code
_entity_poly.pdbx_strand_id
1 'polypeptide(L)'
;TGQYPGLCGLFVSGIFSASLSTISSAVTSLSAVTLEDYLKPLYKAIFKRTLIDSKSTMPTKIVACIFGLLCIGLAFVAGSMGGVLQASLTIFGVVGGPLLAIFTLGVFTTRSNQRGVLLGFLVSLIVSFWMGFGGPKPKPVTLEFSTAGCENATAVMARAIELSSKSSGVVIEPDYFWLYRISYLWLSVIGFLIAVVVGYGSSIVLAHFGKAENAEIYLDKSRKQLDYDLFAPMLSRRWRRHEEEQDQTAQDETLTKLTEQ
;
A
#
# COMPACT_ATOMS: atom_id res chain seq x y z
N THR A 1 -14.49 -40.38 4.14
CA THR A 1 -13.63 -39.63 3.18
C THR A 1 -12.18 -39.81 3.59
N GLY A 2 -11.39 -40.53 2.80
CA GLY A 2 -9.97 -40.78 3.09
C GLY A 2 -9.43 -42.02 2.39
N GLN A 3 -9.40 -42.03 1.05
CA GLN A 3 -8.86 -43.17 0.29
C GLN A 3 -7.32 -43.15 0.17
N TYR A 4 -6.65 -42.08 0.62
CA TYR A 4 -5.19 -41.97 0.63
C TYR A 4 -4.69 -41.34 1.94
N PRO A 5 -4.26 -42.16 2.94
CA PRO A 5 -3.65 -41.62 4.15
C PRO A 5 -2.35 -40.89 3.79
N GLY A 6 -2.20 -39.66 4.28
CA GLY A 6 -1.03 -38.80 4.01
C GLY A 6 -1.29 -37.62 3.06
N LEU A 7 -2.31 -37.68 2.19
CA LEU A 7 -2.62 -36.59 1.27
C LEU A 7 -3.07 -35.32 2.01
N CYS A 8 -3.89 -35.46 3.05
CA CYS A 8 -4.29 -34.34 3.91
C CYS A 8 -3.09 -33.66 4.59
N GLY A 9 -2.10 -34.46 5.06
CA GLY A 9 -0.88 -33.95 5.66
C GLY A 9 -0.01 -33.16 4.67
N LEU A 10 0.04 -33.60 3.41
CA LEU A 10 0.75 -32.91 2.32
C LEU A 10 0.09 -31.55 1.99
N PHE A 11 -1.25 -31.47 1.95
CA PHE A 11 -1.95 -30.20 1.74
C PHE A 11 -1.70 -29.21 2.87
N VAL A 12 -1.78 -29.67 4.12
CA VAL A 12 -1.57 -28.83 5.29
C VAL A 12 -0.13 -28.32 5.35
N SER A 13 0.86 -29.20 5.10
CA SER A 13 2.27 -28.79 5.07
C SER A 13 2.57 -27.79 3.95
N GLY A 14 1.94 -27.95 2.78
CA GLY A 14 2.04 -27.01 1.66
C GLY A 14 1.54 -25.61 2.01
N ILE A 15 0.36 -25.50 2.64
CA ILE A 15 -0.21 -24.20 3.05
C ILE A 15 0.67 -23.51 4.09
N PHE A 16 1.16 -24.25 5.08
CA PHE A 16 2.08 -23.70 6.08
C PHE A 16 3.40 -23.26 5.45
N SER A 17 3.98 -24.06 4.55
CA SER A 17 5.21 -23.70 3.85
C SER A 17 5.05 -22.42 3.02
N ALA A 18 3.96 -22.31 2.24
CA ALA A 18 3.65 -21.12 1.45
C ALA A 18 3.48 -19.87 2.34
N SER A 19 2.71 -19.99 3.43
CA SER A 19 2.46 -18.88 4.37
C SER A 19 3.75 -18.43 5.06
N LEU A 20 4.55 -19.36 5.55
CA LEU A 20 5.84 -19.07 6.20
C LEU A 20 6.84 -18.45 5.24
N SER A 21 6.84 -18.84 3.97
CA SER A 21 7.69 -18.24 2.92
C SER A 21 7.36 -16.76 2.74
N THR A 22 6.07 -16.41 2.59
CA THR A 22 5.64 -15.01 2.46
C THR A 22 5.98 -14.19 3.70
N ILE A 23 5.74 -14.72 4.90
CA ILE A 23 6.05 -14.03 6.17
C ILE A 23 7.56 -13.81 6.30
N SER A 24 8.37 -14.81 5.96
CA SER A 24 9.83 -14.71 6.02
C SER A 24 10.37 -13.61 5.09
N SER A 25 9.89 -13.55 3.84
CA SER A 25 10.25 -12.49 2.91
C SER A 25 9.79 -11.11 3.39
N ALA A 26 8.58 -11.00 3.93
CA ALA A 26 8.05 -9.73 4.45
C ALA A 26 8.87 -9.20 5.64
N VAL A 27 9.16 -10.04 6.64
CA VAL A 27 9.96 -9.66 7.81
C VAL A 27 11.39 -9.30 7.41
N THR A 28 11.98 -10.05 6.47
CA THR A 28 13.34 -9.77 5.99
C THR A 28 13.41 -8.42 5.26
N SER A 29 12.46 -8.15 4.36
CA SER A 29 12.37 -6.88 3.64
C SER A 29 12.12 -5.71 4.61
N LEU A 30 11.18 -5.86 5.54
CA LEU A 30 10.86 -4.82 6.51
C LEU A 30 12.04 -4.52 7.45
N SER A 31 12.81 -5.55 7.82
CA SER A 31 14.02 -5.39 8.63
C SER A 31 15.12 -4.65 7.87
N ALA A 32 15.28 -4.95 6.57
CA ALA A 32 16.23 -4.25 5.71
C ALA A 32 15.84 -2.78 5.53
N VAL A 33 14.57 -2.50 5.20
CA VAL A 33 14.04 -1.13 5.05
C VAL A 33 14.17 -0.34 6.34
N THR A 34 13.82 -0.93 7.49
CA THR A 34 13.95 -0.25 8.80
C THR A 34 15.41 0.09 9.12
N LEU A 35 16.34 -0.80 8.77
CA LEU A 35 17.76 -0.59 9.01
C LEU A 35 18.34 0.52 8.12
N GLU A 36 17.98 0.52 6.83
CA GLU A 36 18.41 1.54 5.86
C GLU A 36 17.78 2.91 6.16
N ASP A 37 16.46 2.97 6.36
CA ASP A 37 15.71 4.22 6.43
C ASP A 37 15.73 4.87 7.82
N TYR A 38 15.78 4.09 8.90
CA TYR A 38 15.71 4.61 10.27
C TYR A 38 17.03 4.42 11.01
N LEU A 39 17.58 3.20 11.04
CA LEU A 39 18.71 2.91 11.93
C LEU A 39 20.01 3.59 11.49
N LYS A 40 20.33 3.60 10.19
CA LYS A 40 21.51 4.31 9.65
C LYS A 40 21.49 5.82 9.93
N PRO A 41 20.43 6.58 9.59
CA PRO A 41 20.41 8.01 9.88
C PRO A 41 20.33 8.31 11.38
N LEU A 42 19.56 7.54 12.16
CA LEU A 42 19.46 7.71 13.61
C LEU A 42 20.79 7.46 14.32
N TYR A 43 21.52 6.40 13.93
CA TYR A 43 22.84 6.11 14.51
C TYR A 43 23.86 7.19 14.12
N LYS A 44 23.83 7.66 12.87
CA LYS A 44 24.68 8.78 12.43
C LYS A 44 24.37 10.06 13.22
N ALA A 45 23.09 10.34 13.51
CA ALA A 45 22.67 11.50 14.28
C ALA A 45 23.05 11.40 15.77
N ILE A 46 22.87 10.24 16.41
CA ILE A 46 23.09 10.03 17.84
C ILE A 46 24.57 9.82 18.16
N PHE A 47 25.24 8.94 17.42
CA PHE A 47 26.60 8.50 17.75
C PHE A 47 27.70 9.27 16.99
N LYS A 48 27.34 10.12 16.01
CA LYS A 48 28.26 10.84 15.10
C LYS A 48 29.33 9.95 14.43
N ARG A 49 29.20 8.63 14.53
CA ARG A 49 30.01 7.63 13.83
C ARG A 49 29.20 7.12 12.65
N THR A 50 29.81 7.07 11.49
CA THR A 50 29.31 6.22 10.42
C THR A 50 29.36 4.78 10.93
N LEU A 51 28.24 4.05 10.85
CA LEU A 51 28.30 2.59 10.94
C LEU A 51 29.15 2.14 9.75
N ILE A 52 30.44 2.02 10.00
CA ILE A 52 31.37 1.35 9.12
C ILE A 52 31.02 -0.13 9.18
N ASP A 53 30.82 -0.69 8.00
CA ASP A 53 30.64 -2.10 7.71
C ASP A 53 29.34 -2.78 8.15
N SER A 54 28.46 -2.89 7.15
CA SER A 54 27.81 -4.09 6.58
C SER A 54 28.16 -5.51 7.10
N LYS A 55 29.04 -5.71 8.08
CA LYS A 55 29.42 -7.02 8.65
C LYS A 55 28.74 -7.37 9.96
N SER A 56 28.10 -6.43 10.64
CA SER A 56 27.28 -6.78 11.81
C SER A 56 25.89 -7.21 11.33
N THR A 57 25.71 -8.51 11.08
CA THR A 57 24.39 -9.11 10.80
C THR A 57 23.49 -9.09 12.04
N MET A 58 24.03 -8.73 13.21
CA MET A 58 23.33 -8.69 14.49
C MET A 58 22.17 -7.67 14.53
N PRO A 59 22.34 -6.38 14.15
CA PRO A 59 21.23 -5.43 14.10
C PRO A 59 20.08 -5.90 13.20
N THR A 60 20.35 -6.42 12.00
CA THR A 60 19.30 -6.93 11.11
C THR A 60 18.56 -8.12 11.73
N LYS A 61 19.28 -9.04 12.38
CA LYS A 61 18.68 -10.19 13.08
C LYS A 61 17.82 -9.76 14.27
N ILE A 62 18.24 -8.74 15.02
CA ILE A 62 17.48 -8.20 16.15
C ILE A 62 16.19 -7.56 15.66
N VAL A 63 16.26 -6.72 14.62
CA VAL A 63 15.06 -6.09 14.01
C VAL A 63 14.10 -7.15 13.47
N ALA A 64 14.62 -8.18 12.80
CA ALA A 64 13.80 -9.30 12.33
C ALA A 64 13.13 -10.07 13.47
N CYS A 65 13.83 -10.29 14.59
CA CYS A 65 13.27 -10.92 15.78
C CYS A 65 12.15 -10.08 16.40
N ILE A 66 12.33 -8.76 16.48
CA ILE A 66 11.30 -7.83 16.97
C ILE A 66 10.05 -7.89 16.09
N PHE A 67 10.19 -7.85 14.77
CA PHE A 67 9.04 -7.99 13.87
C PHE A 67 8.38 -9.36 13.98
N GLY A 68 9.14 -10.45 14.18
CA GLY A 68 8.59 -11.77 14.45
C GLY A 68 7.75 -11.81 15.74
N LEU A 69 8.22 -11.19 16.83
CA LEU A 69 7.46 -11.05 18.07
C LEU A 69 6.19 -10.20 17.88
N LEU A 70 6.28 -9.11 17.11
CA LEU A 70 5.11 -8.30 16.75
C LEU A 70 4.08 -9.09 15.95
N CYS A 71 4.51 -9.94 15.00
CA CYS A 71 3.61 -10.84 14.27
C CYS A 71 2.87 -11.82 15.19
N ILE A 72 3.55 -12.37 16.21
CA ILE A 72 2.92 -13.23 17.22
C ILE A 72 1.88 -12.44 18.02
N GLY A 73 2.20 -11.21 18.44
CA GLY A 73 1.25 -10.33 19.12
C GLY A 73 0.01 -10.02 18.28
N LEU A 74 0.19 -9.71 17.00
CA LEU A 74 -0.90 -9.47 16.06
C LEU A 74 -1.77 -10.71 15.84
N ALA A 75 -1.20 -11.92 15.87
CA ALA A 75 -1.96 -13.16 15.75
C ALA A 75 -2.95 -13.36 16.91
N PHE A 76 -2.58 -12.99 18.15
CA PHE A 76 -3.49 -13.01 19.30
C PHE A 76 -4.63 -12.00 19.14
N VAL A 77 -4.34 -10.81 18.64
CA VAL A 77 -5.37 -9.79 18.36
C VAL A 77 -6.30 -10.23 17.24
N ALA A 78 -5.77 -10.86 16.18
CA ALA A 78 -6.58 -11.37 15.08
C ALA A 78 -7.62 -12.41 15.55
N GLY A 79 -7.28 -13.22 16.58
CA GLY A 79 -8.20 -14.18 17.17
C GLY A 79 -9.43 -13.57 17.86
N SER A 80 -9.37 -12.31 18.28
CA SER A 80 -10.52 -11.60 18.88
C SER A 80 -11.36 -10.82 17.85
N MET A 81 -10.94 -10.78 16.58
CA MET A 81 -11.66 -10.09 15.51
C MET A 81 -12.67 -11.03 14.85
N GLY A 82 -13.92 -10.59 14.70
CA GLY A 82 -14.99 -11.36 14.04
C GLY A 82 -14.82 -11.59 12.52
N GLY A 83 -13.74 -11.07 11.91
CA GLY A 83 -13.47 -11.18 10.47
C GLY A 83 -12.06 -10.73 10.08
N VAL A 84 -11.07 -11.60 10.30
CA VAL A 84 -9.64 -11.29 10.02
C VAL A 84 -9.40 -10.97 8.55
N LEU A 85 -10.01 -11.75 7.63
CA LEU A 85 -9.84 -11.52 6.19
C LEU A 85 -10.35 -10.13 5.77
N GLN A 86 -11.50 -9.71 6.29
CA GLN A 86 -12.06 -8.39 6.00
C GLN A 86 -11.18 -7.27 6.54
N ALA A 87 -10.65 -7.43 7.76
CA ALA A 87 -9.72 -6.46 8.34
C ALA A 87 -8.44 -6.33 7.50
N SER A 88 -7.84 -7.46 7.10
CA SER A 88 -6.65 -7.48 6.24
C SER A 88 -6.89 -6.77 4.91
N LEU A 89 -7.98 -7.11 4.20
CA LEU A 89 -8.33 -6.49 2.91
C LEU A 89 -8.60 -4.99 3.05
N THR A 90 -9.21 -4.57 4.16
CA THR A 90 -9.45 -3.15 4.45
C THR A 90 -8.13 -2.40 4.66
N ILE A 91 -7.20 -2.94 5.44
CA ILE A 91 -5.88 -2.33 5.68
C ILE A 91 -5.10 -2.22 4.36
N PHE A 92 -5.08 -3.29 3.56
CA PHE A 92 -4.43 -3.27 2.24
C PHE A 92 -5.04 -2.21 1.32
N GLY A 93 -6.36 -2.01 1.34
CA GLY A 93 -7.00 -0.96 0.55
C GLY A 93 -6.66 0.45 1.05
N VAL A 94 -6.80 0.68 2.36
CA VAL A 94 -6.60 1.99 2.99
C VAL A 94 -5.17 2.50 2.83
N VAL A 95 -4.18 1.61 2.94
CA VAL A 95 -2.76 1.97 2.81
C VAL A 95 -2.29 1.87 1.35
N GLY A 96 -2.73 0.84 0.63
CA GLY A 96 -2.29 0.56 -0.75
C GLY A 96 -2.75 1.60 -1.76
N GLY A 97 -3.98 2.12 -1.64
CA GLY A 97 -4.52 3.13 -2.56
C GLY A 97 -3.69 4.42 -2.60
N PRO A 98 -3.47 5.09 -1.45
CA PRO A 98 -2.62 6.28 -1.36
C PRO A 98 -1.16 6.05 -1.79
N LEU A 99 -0.57 4.89 -1.45
CA LEU A 99 0.80 4.56 -1.87
C LEU A 99 0.89 4.44 -3.40
N LEU A 100 -0.07 3.73 -4.02
CA LEU A 100 -0.17 3.62 -5.48
C LEU A 100 -0.31 5.00 -6.13
N ALA A 101 -1.07 5.91 -5.51
CA ALA A 101 -1.24 7.27 -6.02
C ALA A 101 0.05 8.10 -5.99
N ILE A 102 0.86 8.03 -4.93
CA ILE A 102 2.18 8.69 -4.90
C ILE A 102 3.04 8.17 -6.04
N PHE A 103 3.18 6.84 -6.18
CA PHE A 103 4.00 6.25 -7.22
C PHE A 103 3.51 6.65 -8.61
N THR A 104 2.19 6.63 -8.82
CA THR A 104 1.58 7.05 -10.09
C THR A 104 1.87 8.52 -10.38
N LEU A 105 1.68 9.42 -9.40
CA LEU A 105 1.99 10.84 -9.58
C LEU A 105 3.49 11.06 -9.87
N GLY A 106 4.38 10.38 -9.15
CA GLY A 106 5.83 10.50 -9.34
C GLY A 106 6.30 10.04 -10.72
N VAL A 107 5.72 8.96 -11.25
CA VAL A 107 6.13 8.40 -12.55
C VAL A 107 5.47 9.12 -13.73
N PHE A 108 4.22 9.59 -13.58
CA PHE A 108 3.47 10.20 -14.68
C PHE A 108 3.55 11.73 -14.73
N THR A 109 3.90 12.41 -13.62
CA THR A 109 3.82 13.88 -13.53
C THR A 109 5.13 14.51 -13.10
N THR A 110 5.67 15.40 -13.95
CA THR A 110 6.90 16.17 -13.67
C THR A 110 6.62 17.56 -13.08
N ARG A 111 5.34 17.91 -12.88
CA ARG A 111 4.86 19.17 -12.28
C ARG A 111 4.50 19.03 -10.79
N SER A 112 4.68 17.85 -10.20
CA SER A 112 4.26 17.55 -8.84
C SER A 112 5.37 17.87 -7.84
N ASN A 113 5.03 18.59 -6.76
CA ASN A 113 5.98 19.00 -5.73
C ASN A 113 6.01 17.97 -4.60
N GLN A 114 7.18 17.71 -4.00
CA GLN A 114 7.33 16.76 -2.88
C GLN A 114 6.38 17.08 -1.72
N ARG A 115 6.30 18.35 -1.30
CA ARG A 115 5.42 18.79 -0.20
C ARG A 115 3.94 18.61 -0.51
N GLY A 116 3.52 18.86 -1.76
CA GLY A 116 2.13 18.70 -2.19
C GLY A 116 1.71 17.23 -2.26
N VAL A 117 2.56 16.38 -2.84
CA VAL A 117 2.34 14.93 -2.90
C VAL A 117 2.30 14.32 -1.48
N LEU A 118 3.20 14.73 -0.59
CA LEU A 118 3.20 14.27 0.81
C LEU A 118 1.92 14.69 1.56
N LEU A 119 1.45 15.92 1.33
CA LEU A 119 0.19 16.41 1.90
C LEU A 119 -1.00 15.60 1.38
N GLY A 120 -1.07 15.36 0.06
CA GLY A 120 -2.11 14.54 -0.56
C GLY A 120 -2.13 13.12 -0.02
N PHE A 121 -0.95 12.52 0.18
CA PHE A 121 -0.82 11.22 0.82
C PHE A 121 -1.35 11.22 2.26
N LEU A 122 -0.91 12.15 3.11
CA LEU A 122 -1.36 12.22 4.50
C LEU A 122 -2.88 12.43 4.61
N VAL A 123 -3.43 13.35 3.82
CA VAL A 123 -4.88 13.63 3.82
C VAL A 123 -5.65 12.39 3.35
N SER A 124 -5.24 11.77 2.25
CA SER A 124 -5.90 10.57 1.73
C SER A 124 -5.82 9.38 2.70
N LEU A 125 -4.70 9.23 3.42
CA LEU A 125 -4.50 8.17 4.40
C LEU A 125 -5.40 8.39 5.63
N ILE A 126 -5.49 9.63 6.14
CA ILE A 126 -6.39 9.98 7.26
C ILE A 126 -7.84 9.72 6.87
N VAL A 127 -8.27 10.19 5.70
CA VAL A 127 -9.65 10.02 5.23
C VAL A 127 -9.97 8.54 4.98
N SER A 128 -9.04 7.81 4.36
CA SER A 128 -9.20 6.37 4.12
C SER A 128 -9.23 5.57 5.42
N PHE A 129 -8.42 5.95 6.41
CA PHE A 129 -8.43 5.33 7.73
C PHE A 129 -9.74 5.63 8.48
N TRP A 130 -10.24 6.85 8.38
CA TRP A 130 -11.54 7.24 8.93
C TRP A 130 -12.70 6.45 8.31
N MET A 131 -12.69 6.24 6.99
CA MET A 131 -13.70 5.40 6.33
C MET A 131 -13.49 3.90 6.62
N GLY A 132 -12.23 3.48 6.75
CA GLY A 132 -11.83 2.09 6.97
C GLY A 132 -12.08 1.59 8.39
N PHE A 133 -12.04 2.45 9.40
CA PHE A 133 -12.25 2.07 10.81
C PHE A 133 -13.39 2.83 11.50
N GLY A 134 -13.90 3.90 10.91
CA GLY A 134 -15.04 4.64 11.43
C GLY A 134 -16.38 3.96 11.13
N GLY A 135 -17.41 4.37 11.88
CA GLY A 135 -18.82 4.03 11.66
C GLY A 135 -19.25 2.61 12.04
N PRO A 136 -20.53 2.41 12.41
CA PRO A 136 -21.08 1.07 12.54
C PRO A 136 -21.14 0.44 11.14
N LYS A 137 -20.42 -0.64 10.92
CA LYS A 137 -20.45 -1.38 9.65
C LYS A 137 -21.52 -2.46 9.71
N PRO A 138 -22.24 -2.71 8.60
CA PRO A 138 -23.09 -3.89 8.52
C PRO A 138 -22.20 -5.12 8.79
N LYS A 139 -22.66 -6.00 9.68
CA LYS A 139 -21.97 -7.25 9.94
C LYS A 139 -21.87 -8.00 8.61
N PRO A 140 -20.68 -8.49 8.21
CA PRO A 140 -20.58 -9.27 6.99
C PRO A 140 -21.57 -10.44 7.10
N VAL A 141 -22.46 -10.56 6.12
CA VAL A 141 -23.37 -11.69 6.02
C VAL A 141 -22.48 -12.90 5.79
N THR A 142 -22.20 -13.66 6.84
CA THR A 142 -21.56 -14.96 6.70
C THR A 142 -22.55 -15.82 5.93
N LEU A 143 -22.23 -16.18 4.69
CA LEU A 143 -22.97 -17.25 4.04
C LEU A 143 -22.83 -18.48 4.92
N GLU A 144 -23.97 -19.06 5.32
CA GLU A 144 -23.98 -20.33 6.03
C GLU A 144 -23.27 -21.35 5.15
N PHE A 145 -22.08 -21.78 5.56
CA PHE A 145 -21.47 -23.00 5.05
C PHE A 145 -22.27 -24.18 5.61
N SER A 146 -23.47 -24.35 5.06
CA SER A 146 -24.38 -25.40 5.46
C SER A 146 -24.02 -26.67 4.71
N THR A 147 -23.57 -27.68 5.46
CA THR A 147 -23.58 -29.07 5.02
C THR A 147 -24.97 -29.71 5.19
N ALA A 148 -26.02 -28.92 5.45
CA ALA A 148 -27.40 -29.41 5.53
C ALA A 148 -27.83 -29.94 4.16
N GLY A 149 -27.84 -31.26 4.06
CA GLY A 149 -27.90 -32.01 2.80
C GLY A 149 -27.09 -33.31 2.88
N CYS A 150 -26.16 -33.41 3.84
CA CYS A 150 -25.46 -34.64 4.21
C CYS A 150 -26.11 -35.39 5.40
N GLU A 151 -27.38 -35.15 5.70
CA GLU A 151 -28.16 -35.94 6.67
C GLU A 151 -29.35 -36.61 5.98
N ASN A 152 -29.77 -37.77 6.49
CA ASN A 152 -30.94 -38.50 5.99
C ASN A 152 -32.17 -37.58 5.86
N ALA A 153 -32.90 -37.71 4.74
CA ALA A 153 -33.96 -36.81 4.29
C ALA A 153 -35.03 -36.42 5.35
N THR A 154 -35.22 -37.24 6.37
CA THR A 154 -36.15 -37.01 7.49
C THR A 154 -35.72 -35.87 8.43
N ALA A 155 -34.42 -35.63 8.63
CA ALA A 155 -33.91 -34.58 9.52
C ALA A 155 -34.02 -33.18 8.90
N VAL A 156 -33.91 -33.10 7.57
CA VAL A 156 -34.02 -31.85 6.79
C VAL A 156 -35.44 -31.29 6.85
N MET A 157 -36.46 -32.15 6.78
CA MET A 157 -37.87 -31.73 6.83
C MET A 157 -38.27 -31.20 8.20
N ALA A 158 -37.75 -31.80 9.28
CA ALA A 158 -37.99 -31.34 10.65
C ALA A 158 -37.36 -29.96 10.93
N ARG A 159 -36.14 -29.72 10.43
CA ARG A 159 -35.45 -28.42 10.54
C ARG A 159 -36.10 -27.30 9.73
N ALA A 160 -36.64 -27.63 8.54
CA ALA A 160 -37.35 -26.66 7.71
C ALA A 160 -38.65 -26.13 8.37
N ILE A 161 -39.33 -26.98 9.16
CA ILE A 161 -40.55 -26.61 9.89
C ILE A 161 -40.21 -25.70 11.09
N GLU A 162 -39.11 -25.96 11.80
CA GLU A 162 -38.66 -25.07 12.88
C GLU A 162 -38.22 -23.69 12.36
N LEU A 163 -37.50 -23.64 11.23
CA LEU A 163 -36.99 -22.39 10.65
C LEU A 163 -38.11 -21.48 10.11
N SER A 164 -39.24 -22.06 9.68
CA SER A 164 -40.41 -21.30 9.21
C SER A 164 -41.15 -20.57 10.34
N SER A 165 -41.03 -21.04 11.58
CA SER A 165 -41.73 -20.45 12.74
C SER A 165 -41.05 -19.21 13.35
N LYS A 166 -39.84 -18.85 12.91
CA LYS A 166 -39.02 -17.80 13.54
C LYS A 166 -38.79 -16.52 12.71
N SER A 167 -39.48 -16.36 11.58
CA SER A 167 -39.27 -15.23 10.66
C SER A 167 -40.14 -13.99 10.92
N SER A 168 -40.96 -13.95 11.98
CA SER A 168 -41.73 -12.76 12.34
C SER A 168 -40.97 -11.87 13.33
N GLY A 169 -39.82 -11.38 12.90
CA GLY A 169 -39.09 -10.31 13.60
C GLY A 169 -38.64 -9.31 12.55
N VAL A 170 -39.35 -8.19 12.44
CA VAL A 170 -38.94 -7.03 11.62
C VAL A 170 -37.52 -6.66 12.01
N VAL A 171 -36.55 -7.00 11.16
CA VAL A 171 -35.16 -6.57 11.31
C VAL A 171 -35.17 -5.08 10.97
N ILE A 172 -35.17 -4.24 12.01
CA ILE A 172 -34.86 -2.82 11.86
C ILE A 172 -33.39 -2.76 11.42
N GLU A 173 -33.14 -2.70 10.11
CA GLU A 173 -31.82 -2.41 9.60
C GLU A 173 -31.42 -1.01 10.07
N PRO A 174 -30.26 -0.83 10.72
CA PRO A 174 -29.78 0.51 11.05
C PRO A 174 -29.60 1.32 9.77
N ASP A 175 -30.04 2.58 9.76
CA ASP A 175 -29.74 3.52 8.67
C ASP A 175 -28.23 3.79 8.62
N TYR A 176 -27.52 3.03 7.80
CA TYR A 176 -26.11 3.25 7.53
C TYR A 176 -25.94 4.34 6.46
N PHE A 177 -25.07 5.33 6.69
CA PHE A 177 -24.65 6.27 5.65
C PHE A 177 -24.19 5.49 4.40
N TRP A 178 -24.61 5.94 3.20
CA TRP A 178 -24.36 5.26 1.93
C TRP A 178 -22.88 4.90 1.69
N LEU A 179 -21.95 5.74 2.19
CA LEU A 179 -20.49 5.48 2.12
C LEU A 179 -20.06 4.17 2.82
N TYR A 180 -20.76 3.74 3.86
CA TYR A 180 -20.44 2.51 4.61
C TYR A 180 -21.04 1.24 3.99
N ARG A 181 -21.96 1.39 3.02
CA ARG A 181 -22.55 0.28 2.26
C ARG A 181 -21.67 -0.15 1.08
N ILE A 182 -20.68 0.67 0.73
CA ILE A 182 -19.74 0.42 -0.35
C ILE A 182 -18.78 -0.72 0.04
N SER A 183 -18.46 -1.60 -0.91
CA SER A 183 -17.53 -2.71 -0.66
C SER A 183 -16.18 -2.18 -0.18
N TYR A 184 -15.58 -2.86 0.79
CA TYR A 184 -14.25 -2.52 1.33
C TYR A 184 -13.16 -2.42 0.26
N LEU A 185 -13.36 -3.04 -0.92
CA LEU A 185 -12.48 -2.91 -2.09
C LEU A 185 -12.45 -1.48 -2.67
N TRP A 186 -13.56 -0.73 -2.58
CA TRP A 186 -13.66 0.63 -3.09
C TRP A 186 -12.92 1.67 -2.22
N LEU A 187 -12.58 1.34 -0.97
CA LEU A 187 -11.74 2.19 -0.12
C LEU A 187 -10.38 2.47 -0.76
N SER A 188 -9.81 1.49 -1.47
CA SER A 188 -8.56 1.67 -2.22
C SER A 188 -8.69 2.70 -3.33
N VAL A 189 -9.78 2.62 -4.10
CA VAL A 189 -10.05 3.54 -5.22
C VAL A 189 -10.30 4.95 -4.72
N ILE A 190 -11.10 5.10 -3.67
CA ILE A 190 -11.39 6.41 -3.07
C ILE A 190 -10.11 7.02 -2.51
N GLY A 191 -9.31 6.24 -1.77
CA GLY A 191 -8.02 6.69 -1.24
C GLY A 191 -7.06 7.14 -2.35
N PHE A 192 -6.98 6.36 -3.44
CA PHE A 192 -6.20 6.73 -4.63
C PHE A 192 -6.67 8.04 -5.25
N LEU A 193 -7.98 8.20 -5.49
CA LEU A 193 -8.52 9.41 -6.13
C LEU A 193 -8.29 10.65 -5.27
N ILE A 194 -8.51 10.55 -3.95
CA ILE A 194 -8.25 11.66 -3.02
C ILE A 194 -6.76 12.03 -3.04
N ALA A 195 -5.87 11.04 -2.99
CA ALA A 195 -4.43 11.27 -3.03
C ALA A 195 -3.98 11.96 -4.32
N VAL A 196 -4.52 11.54 -5.47
CA VAL A 196 -4.22 12.16 -6.78
C VAL A 196 -4.74 13.60 -6.84
N VAL A 197 -6.01 13.82 -6.50
CA VAL A 197 -6.64 15.15 -6.59
C VAL A 197 -5.99 16.14 -5.62
N VAL A 198 -5.82 15.76 -4.35
CA VAL A 198 -5.23 16.62 -3.33
C VAL A 198 -3.73 16.81 -3.59
N GLY A 199 -3.01 15.74 -3.97
CA GLY A 199 -1.57 15.80 -4.25
C GLY A 199 -1.24 16.65 -5.48
N TYR A 200 -1.97 16.48 -6.57
CA TYR A 200 -1.81 17.28 -7.79
C TYR A 200 -2.30 18.72 -7.59
N GLY A 201 -3.47 18.90 -6.99
CA GLY A 201 -4.05 20.22 -6.71
C GLY A 201 -3.16 21.05 -5.79
N SER A 202 -2.69 20.49 -4.68
CA SER A 202 -1.77 21.19 -3.77
C SER A 202 -0.43 21.50 -4.41
N SER A 203 0.05 20.67 -5.35
CA SER A 203 1.27 20.95 -6.12
C SER A 203 1.09 22.17 -7.04
N ILE A 204 -0.05 22.28 -7.73
CA ILE A 204 -0.38 23.44 -8.58
C ILE A 204 -0.54 24.70 -7.72
N VAL A 205 -1.26 24.61 -6.61
CA VAL A 205 -1.46 25.75 -5.70
C VAL A 205 -0.12 26.24 -5.15
N LEU A 206 0.76 25.36 -4.70
CA LEU A 206 2.11 25.74 -4.24
C LEU A 206 2.94 26.40 -5.34
N ALA A 207 2.83 25.92 -6.59
CA ALA A 207 3.50 26.53 -7.73
C ALA A 207 2.95 27.93 -8.02
N HIS A 208 1.62 28.12 -7.93
CA HIS A 208 0.98 29.41 -8.13
C HIS A 208 1.33 30.44 -7.03
N PHE A 209 1.54 30.00 -5.78
CA PHE A 209 1.95 30.86 -4.67
C PHE A 209 3.46 31.13 -4.61
N GLY A 210 4.25 30.64 -5.57
CA GLY A 210 5.71 30.89 -5.63
C GLY A 210 6.52 30.29 -4.47
N LYS A 211 5.92 29.44 -3.63
CA LYS A 211 6.59 28.72 -2.52
C LYS A 211 7.13 27.35 -2.92
N ALA A 212 7.16 27.06 -4.22
CA ALA A 212 7.65 25.82 -4.76
C ALA A 212 9.18 25.87 -4.85
N GLU A 213 9.86 25.54 -3.76
CA GLU A 213 11.29 25.24 -3.72
C GLU A 213 11.55 23.91 -4.46
N ASN A 214 11.37 23.93 -5.78
CA ASN A 214 11.51 22.75 -6.66
C ASN A 214 12.93 22.57 -7.19
N ALA A 215 13.80 23.55 -6.97
CA ALA A 215 15.17 23.54 -7.50
C ALA A 215 16.02 22.41 -6.89
N GLU A 216 15.73 21.99 -5.65
CA GLU A 216 16.53 20.97 -4.95
C GLU A 216 16.00 19.54 -5.12
N ILE A 217 14.77 19.35 -5.62
CA ILE A 217 14.11 18.03 -5.71
C ILE A 217 14.72 17.16 -6.82
N TYR A 218 15.25 17.76 -7.88
CA TYR A 218 15.86 17.06 -9.01
C TYR A 218 17.38 16.92 -8.92
N LEU A 219 17.99 17.44 -7.84
CA LEU A 219 19.42 17.34 -7.61
C LEU A 219 19.68 16.17 -6.65
N ASP A 220 20.30 15.11 -7.15
CA ASP A 220 20.86 14.07 -6.29
C ASP A 220 21.89 14.69 -5.31
N LYS A 221 22.22 13.99 -4.22
CA LYS A 221 23.22 14.36 -3.20
C LYS A 221 24.59 14.75 -3.78
N SER A 222 24.83 14.40 -5.05
CA SER A 222 26.02 14.72 -5.85
C SER A 222 25.86 15.91 -6.82
N ARG A 223 24.74 16.65 -6.76
CA ARG A 223 24.32 17.68 -7.74
C ARG A 223 24.23 17.16 -9.19
N LYS A 224 23.75 15.93 -9.39
CA LYS A 224 23.36 15.40 -10.71
C LYS A 224 21.84 15.50 -10.90
N GLN A 225 21.38 15.88 -12.09
CA GLN A 225 19.97 15.82 -12.46
C GLN A 225 19.45 14.38 -12.40
N LEU A 226 18.22 14.22 -11.92
CA LEU A 226 17.53 12.92 -11.78
C LEU A 226 17.46 12.19 -13.13
N ASP A 227 17.85 10.92 -13.14
CA ASP A 227 17.91 10.08 -14.34
C ASP A 227 16.53 9.92 -14.99
N TYR A 228 16.43 10.27 -16.28
CA TYR A 228 15.18 10.32 -17.05
C TYR A 228 14.52 8.94 -17.21
N ASP A 229 15.28 7.86 -17.03
CA ASP A 229 14.80 6.48 -17.08
C ASP A 229 13.90 6.08 -15.90
N LEU A 230 13.81 6.92 -14.86
CA LEU A 230 12.89 6.70 -13.75
C LEU A 230 11.42 7.04 -14.09
N PHE A 231 11.20 7.80 -15.17
CA PHE A 231 9.86 8.21 -15.62
C PHE A 231 9.23 7.20 -16.59
N ALA A 232 7.91 7.30 -16.77
CA ALA A 232 7.20 6.49 -17.76
C ALA A 232 7.86 6.60 -19.16
N PRO A 233 7.94 5.50 -19.93
CA PRO A 233 8.70 5.46 -21.19
C PRO A 233 8.20 6.45 -22.25
N MET A 234 6.93 6.84 -22.19
CA MET A 234 6.40 7.89 -23.06
C MET A 234 6.93 9.28 -22.68
N LEU A 235 7.12 9.55 -21.39
CA LEU A 235 7.58 10.86 -20.90
C LEU A 235 9.10 11.00 -21.03
N SER A 236 9.86 9.94 -20.73
CA SER A 236 11.31 9.93 -20.92
C SER A 236 11.69 10.17 -22.39
N ARG A 237 10.97 9.57 -23.35
CA ARG A 237 11.17 9.84 -24.79
C ARG A 237 10.90 11.29 -25.21
N ARG A 238 9.92 11.96 -24.59
CA ARG A 238 9.59 13.36 -24.89
C ARG A 238 10.63 14.31 -24.33
N TRP A 239 11.11 14.04 -23.12
CA TRP A 239 12.20 14.79 -22.51
C TRP A 239 13.51 14.60 -23.26
N ARG A 240 13.85 13.36 -23.64
CA ARG A 240 15.04 13.09 -24.45
C ARG A 240 15.03 13.85 -25.77
N ARG A 241 13.87 13.94 -26.45
CA ARG A 241 13.73 14.77 -27.67
C ARG A 241 13.96 16.25 -27.41
N HIS A 242 13.41 16.81 -26.34
CA HIS A 242 13.61 18.22 -26.01
C HIS A 242 15.07 18.54 -25.66
N GLU A 243 15.77 17.61 -25.02
CA GLU A 243 17.19 17.74 -24.68
C GLU A 243 18.07 17.62 -25.95
N GLU A 244 17.76 16.64 -26.81
CA GLU A 244 18.38 16.51 -28.15
C GLU A 244 18.16 17.77 -29.00
N GLU A 245 16.96 18.39 -28.94
CA GLU A 245 16.65 19.65 -29.62
C GLU A 245 17.42 20.84 -29.03
N GLN A 246 17.54 20.94 -27.70
CA GLN A 246 18.30 22.01 -27.05
C GLN A 246 19.80 21.94 -27.35
N ASP A 247 20.40 20.74 -27.31
CA ASP A 247 21.80 20.54 -27.67
C ASP A 247 22.06 20.89 -29.14
N GLN A 248 21.17 20.51 -30.05
CA GLN A 248 21.27 20.90 -31.46
C GLN A 248 21.20 22.42 -31.64
N THR A 249 20.30 23.10 -30.94
CA THR A 249 20.15 24.57 -31.05
C THR A 249 21.39 25.29 -30.50
N ALA A 250 21.94 24.81 -29.38
CA ALA A 250 23.18 25.36 -28.81
C ALA A 250 24.39 25.14 -29.72
N GLN A 251 24.46 23.97 -30.38
CA GLN A 251 25.52 23.65 -31.31
C GLN A 251 25.44 24.50 -32.59
N ASP A 252 24.24 24.72 -33.13
CA ASP A 252 24.00 25.60 -34.28
C ASP A 252 24.34 27.07 -33.97
N GLU A 253 24.01 27.58 -32.78
CA GLU A 253 24.41 28.93 -32.33
C GLU A 253 25.94 29.07 -32.22
N THR A 254 26.64 28.04 -31.73
CA THR A 254 28.11 28.07 -31.70
C THR A 254 28.73 28.04 -33.10
N LEU A 255 28.12 27.29 -34.03
CA LEU A 255 28.60 27.19 -35.40
C LEU A 255 28.40 28.49 -36.17
N THR A 256 27.26 29.16 -35.99
CA THR A 256 27.00 30.49 -36.59
C THR A 256 27.98 31.55 -36.10
N LYS A 257 28.28 31.57 -34.79
CA LYS A 257 29.28 32.50 -34.21
C LYS A 257 30.70 32.28 -34.73
N LEU A 258 31.06 31.06 -35.14
CA LEU A 258 32.37 30.75 -35.72
C LEU A 258 32.47 31.14 -37.20
N THR A 259 31.34 31.20 -37.92
CA THR A 259 31.32 31.59 -39.34
C THR A 259 31.27 33.10 -39.59
N GLU A 260 30.95 33.91 -38.57
CA GLU A 260 30.92 35.38 -38.65
C GLU A 260 32.24 36.07 -38.21
N GLN A 261 33.27 35.32 -37.83
CA GLN A 261 34.63 35.82 -37.53
C GLN A 261 35.60 35.59 -38.69
#